data_AF-A0A089ZQB2-F1
#
_entry.id   AF-A0A089ZQB2-F1
#
_cell.length_a   1.000
_cell.length_b   1.000
_cell.length_c   1.000
_cell.angle_alpha   90.00
_cell.angle_beta   90.00
_cell.angle_gamma   90.00
#
_symmetry.space_group_name_H-M   'P 1'
#
loop_
_entity.id
_entity.type
_entity.pdbx_description
1 polymer ?
#
loop_
_entity_poly.entity_id
_entity_poly.type
_entity_poly.pdbx_seq_one_letter_code
_entity_poly.pdbx_strand_id
1 'polypeptide(L)'
;MTAAERLQALVRLRELRERKARMALAHQVRSRDELEQRLDALTQAHRRHSEDLAHRDARNGAALLGEIVDHWQVQHYQEQAGERVRLDEQFTRQLQALANERTQVLARLDTLRRHHQQHQARSEAMAQVLGRALRQVQLRAQWHAEWEAEDRPSGSRHG
;
A
#
# COMPACT_ATOMS: atom_id res chain seq x y z
N MET A 1 18.30 28.39 113.31
CA MET A 1 18.81 28.56 111.94
C MET A 1 19.50 29.91 111.81
N THR A 2 20.74 29.92 111.35
CA THR A 2 21.51 31.15 111.14
C THR A 2 21.23 31.77 109.77
N ALA A 3 21.55 33.05 109.58
CA ALA A 3 21.35 33.73 108.29
C ALA A 3 22.15 33.05 107.15
N ALA A 4 23.33 32.50 107.47
CA ALA A 4 24.17 31.76 106.53
C ALA A 4 23.49 30.49 106.01
N GLU A 5 22.83 29.71 106.88
CA GLU A 5 22.12 28.49 106.49
C GLU A 5 20.94 28.77 105.55
N ARG A 6 20.20 29.87 105.77
CA ARG A 6 19.11 30.30 104.88
C ARG A 6 19.62 30.70 103.50
N LEU A 7 20.73 31.42 103.43
CA LEU A 7 21.38 31.82 102.18
C LEU A 7 21.86 30.59 101.40
N GLN A 8 22.46 29.62 102.09
CA GLN A 8 22.95 28.38 101.50
C GLN A 8 21.81 27.50 100.98
N ALA A 9 20.67 27.45 101.68
CA ALA A 9 19.46 26.76 101.21
C ALA A 9 18.88 27.39 99.92
N LEU A 10 18.85 28.72 99.82
CA LEU A 10 18.37 29.43 98.64
C LEU A 10 19.28 29.20 97.41
N VAL A 11 20.59 29.17 97.59
CA VAL A 11 21.55 28.86 96.51
C VAL A 11 21.32 27.44 95.98
N ARG A 12 21.20 26.44 96.88
CA ARG A 12 20.89 25.05 96.49
C ARG A 12 19.57 24.94 95.72
N LEU A 13 18.55 25.70 96.12
CA LEU A 13 17.25 25.69 95.45
C LEU A 13 17.32 26.28 94.04
N ARG A 14 18.12 27.34 93.83
CA ARG A 14 18.38 27.93 92.51
C ARG A 14 19.10 26.95 91.60
N GLU A 15 20.17 26.31 92.09
CA GLU A 15 20.92 25.30 91.33
C GLU A 15 20.01 24.14 90.88
N LEU A 16 19.12 23.68 91.76
CA LEU A 16 18.18 22.60 91.46
C LEU A 16 17.17 22.99 90.38
N ARG A 17 16.67 24.25 90.41
CA ARG A 17 15.80 24.80 89.37
C ARG A 17 16.53 24.95 88.03
N GLU A 18 17.76 25.45 88.03
CA GLU A 18 18.57 25.56 86.81
C GLU A 18 18.84 24.18 86.20
N ARG A 19 19.16 23.17 87.04
CA ARG A 19 19.39 21.80 86.57
C ARG A 19 18.12 21.20 85.95
N LYS A 20 16.95 21.41 86.57
CA LYS A 20 15.65 20.97 86.03
C LYS A 20 15.32 21.67 84.70
N ALA A 21 15.59 22.98 84.59
CA ALA A 21 15.39 23.74 83.35
C ALA A 21 16.29 23.23 82.21
N ARG A 22 17.58 22.96 82.48
CA ARG A 22 18.51 22.38 81.49
C ARG A 22 18.06 20.99 81.02
N MET A 23 17.57 20.14 81.94
CA MET A 23 17.04 18.82 81.57
C MET A 23 15.77 18.92 80.71
N ALA A 24 14.86 19.83 81.04
CA ALA A 24 13.64 20.07 80.25
C ALA A 24 13.98 20.57 78.84
N LEU A 25 14.92 21.51 78.72
CA LEU A 25 15.40 22.00 77.42
C LEU A 25 16.05 20.89 76.60
N ALA A 26 16.92 20.07 77.22
CA ALA A 26 17.55 18.94 76.53
C ALA A 26 16.53 17.90 76.05
N HIS A 27 15.44 17.69 76.80
CA HIS A 27 14.36 16.81 76.36
C HIS A 27 13.57 17.43 75.19
N GLN A 28 13.27 18.73 75.24
CA GLN A 28 12.61 19.43 74.14
C GLN A 28 13.44 19.39 72.85
N VAL A 29 14.74 19.66 72.93
CA VAL A 29 15.64 19.58 71.77
C VAL A 29 15.63 18.17 71.17
N ARG A 30 15.78 17.12 71.99
CA ARG A 30 15.69 15.74 71.49
C ARG A 30 14.35 15.43 70.84
N SER A 31 13.25 15.87 71.44
CA SER A 31 11.91 15.64 70.85
C SER A 31 11.72 16.39 69.53
N ARG A 32 12.29 17.59 69.40
CA ARG A 32 12.28 18.36 68.15
C ARG A 32 13.09 17.63 67.08
N ASP A 33 14.30 17.21 67.41
CA ASP A 33 15.18 16.53 66.46
C ASP A 33 14.58 15.18 66.00
N GLU A 34 13.92 14.44 66.89
CA GLU A 34 13.16 13.24 66.52
C GLU A 34 11.99 13.53 65.58
N LEU A 35 11.27 14.64 65.79
CA LEU A 35 10.18 15.06 64.91
C LEU A 35 10.69 15.51 63.54
N GLU A 36 11.79 16.27 63.50
CA GLU A 36 12.45 16.69 62.25
C GLU A 36 12.90 15.46 61.45
N GLN A 37 13.55 14.48 62.09
CA GLN A 37 13.94 13.23 61.44
C GLN A 37 12.74 12.44 60.89
N ARG A 38 11.63 12.39 61.62
CA ARG A 38 10.40 11.73 61.14
C ARG A 38 9.79 12.46 59.94
N LEU A 39 9.80 13.79 59.94
CA LEU A 39 9.32 14.62 58.84
C LEU A 39 10.17 14.42 57.58
N ASP A 40 11.49 14.39 57.73
CA ASP A 40 12.42 14.13 56.63
C ASP A 40 12.18 12.73 56.05
N ALA A 41 12.05 11.72 56.90
CA ALA A 41 11.78 10.35 56.46
C ALA A 41 10.45 10.23 55.69
N LEU A 42 9.38 10.86 56.18
CA LEU A 42 8.08 10.89 55.49
C LEU A 42 8.14 11.63 54.15
N THR A 43 8.85 12.76 54.11
CA THR A 43 9.03 13.54 52.87
C THR A 43 9.79 12.73 51.82
N GLN A 44 10.83 12.01 52.24
CA GLN A 44 11.62 11.16 51.35
C GLN A 44 10.81 9.95 50.86
N ALA A 45 10.02 9.33 51.74
CA ALA A 45 9.12 8.24 51.36
C ALA A 45 8.05 8.70 50.36
N HIS A 46 7.45 9.87 50.57
CA HIS A 46 6.46 10.44 49.66
C HIS A 46 7.07 10.75 48.29
N ARG A 47 8.28 11.34 48.25
CA ARG A 47 8.98 11.63 46.98
C ARG A 47 9.23 10.35 46.16
N ARG A 48 9.75 9.30 46.79
CA ARG A 48 9.99 8.00 46.13
C ARG A 48 8.69 7.39 45.60
N HIS A 49 7.62 7.45 46.39
CA HIS A 49 6.33 6.92 45.96
C HIS A 49 5.77 7.66 44.73
N SER A 50 5.85 9.00 44.72
CA SER A 50 5.42 9.82 43.59
C SER A 50 6.27 9.58 42.34
N GLU A 51 7.59 9.41 42.49
CA GLU A 51 8.48 9.05 41.39
C GLU A 51 8.14 7.66 40.81
N ASP A 52 7.86 6.67 41.66
CA ASP A 52 7.46 5.33 41.25
C ASP A 52 6.13 5.34 40.46
N LEU A 53 5.15 6.12 40.92
CA LEU A 53 3.87 6.29 40.21
C LEU A 53 4.08 6.91 38.83
N ALA A 54 4.85 8.01 38.75
CA ALA A 54 5.14 8.67 37.48
C ALA A 54 5.85 7.73 36.48
N HIS A 55 6.79 6.91 36.96
CA HIS A 55 7.46 5.92 36.11
C HIS A 55 6.51 4.82 35.60
N ARG A 56 5.57 4.36 36.44
CA ARG A 56 4.55 3.38 36.04
C ARG A 56 3.60 3.97 35.00
N ASP A 57 3.12 5.18 35.21
CA ASP A 57 2.22 5.86 34.28
C ASP A 57 2.89 6.11 32.93
N ALA A 58 4.17 6.53 32.93
CA ALA A 58 4.94 6.70 31.70
C ALA A 58 5.13 5.38 30.93
N ARG A 59 5.43 4.27 31.63
CA ARG A 59 5.56 2.95 31.00
C ARG A 59 4.23 2.43 30.44
N ASN A 60 3.15 2.56 31.20
CA ASN A 60 1.82 2.13 30.78
C ASN A 60 1.33 2.98 29.59
N GLY A 61 1.54 4.30 29.63
CA GLY A 61 1.21 5.19 28.52
C GLY A 61 2.02 4.88 27.25
N ALA A 62 3.31 4.58 27.37
CA ALA A 62 4.14 4.18 26.24
C ALA A 62 3.71 2.84 25.64
N ALA A 63 3.33 1.85 26.47
CA ALA A 63 2.83 0.56 26.00
C ALA A 63 1.51 0.69 25.24
N LEU A 64 0.55 1.44 25.77
CA LEU A 64 -0.75 1.74 25.12
C LEU A 64 -0.56 2.44 23.77
N LEU A 65 0.33 3.44 23.70
CA LEU A 65 0.63 4.11 22.44
C LEU A 65 1.27 3.17 21.42
N GLY A 66 2.15 2.25 21.86
CA GLY A 66 2.73 1.21 21.00
C GLY A 66 1.65 0.29 20.41
N GLU A 67 0.76 -0.25 21.25
CA GLU A 67 -0.33 -1.13 20.80
C GLU A 67 -1.29 -0.45 19.80
N ILE A 68 -1.62 0.83 20.01
CA ILE A 68 -2.47 1.60 19.09
C ILE A 68 -1.78 1.79 17.72
N VAL A 69 -0.49 2.13 17.72
CA VAL A 69 0.27 2.31 16.48
C VAL A 69 0.41 1.00 15.72
N ASP A 70 0.70 -0.10 16.40
CA ASP A 70 0.80 -1.43 15.80
C ASP A 70 -0.55 -1.87 15.20
N HIS A 71 -1.65 -1.66 15.92
CA HIS A 71 -2.99 -1.97 15.42
C HIS A 71 -3.35 -1.15 14.17
N TRP A 72 -3.09 0.16 14.20
CA TRP A 72 -3.35 1.05 13.06
C TRP A 72 -2.52 0.66 11.83
N GLN A 73 -1.24 0.31 12.01
CA GLN A 73 -0.39 -0.15 10.91
C GLN A 73 -0.91 -1.46 10.29
N VAL A 74 -1.28 -2.46 11.12
CA VAL A 74 -1.82 -3.73 10.62
C VAL A 74 -3.11 -3.50 9.82
N GLN A 75 -4.02 -2.68 10.33
CA GLN A 75 -5.26 -2.38 9.63
C GLN A 75 -4.99 -1.67 8.29
N HIS A 76 -4.08 -0.69 8.28
CA HIS A 76 -3.77 0.03 7.05
C HIS A 76 -3.08 -0.85 5.99
N TYR A 77 -2.19 -1.76 6.41
CA TYR A 77 -1.61 -2.75 5.49
C TYR A 77 -2.66 -3.71 4.93
N GLN A 78 -3.64 -4.15 5.74
CA GLN A 78 -4.73 -5.02 5.29
C GLN A 78 -5.63 -4.33 4.27
N GLU A 79 -5.98 -3.07 4.50
CA GLU A 79 -6.78 -2.26 3.56
C GLU A 79 -6.06 -2.08 2.21
N GLN A 80 -4.78 -1.69 2.23
CA GLN A 80 -3.98 -1.55 1.01
C GLN A 80 -3.80 -2.87 0.25
N ALA A 81 -3.61 -3.98 0.97
CA ALA A 81 -3.51 -5.31 0.36
C ALA A 81 -4.84 -5.72 -0.31
N GLY A 82 -5.98 -5.46 0.34
CA GLY A 82 -7.31 -5.75 -0.22
C GLY A 82 -7.61 -4.94 -1.48
N GLU A 83 -7.24 -3.66 -1.53
CA GLU A 83 -7.41 -2.82 -2.72
C GLU A 83 -6.55 -3.29 -3.90
N ARG A 84 -5.29 -3.67 -3.65
CA ARG A 84 -4.39 -4.20 -4.70
C ARG A 84 -4.93 -5.49 -5.32
N VAL A 85 -5.40 -6.43 -4.50
CA VAL A 85 -5.98 -7.69 -5.00
C VAL A 85 -7.20 -7.41 -5.89
N ARG A 86 -8.08 -6.48 -5.49
CA ARG A 86 -9.25 -6.09 -6.30
C ARG A 86 -8.86 -5.48 -7.65
N LEU A 87 -7.84 -4.63 -7.68
CA LEU A 87 -7.34 -4.02 -8.91
C LEU A 87 -6.71 -5.07 -9.85
N ASP A 88 -5.91 -5.99 -9.30
CA ASP A 88 -5.29 -7.07 -10.07
C ASP A 88 -6.34 -8.03 -10.67
N GLU A 89 -7.39 -8.37 -9.91
CA GLU A 89 -8.51 -9.16 -10.42
C GLU A 89 -9.24 -8.44 -11.56
N GLN A 90 -9.50 -7.13 -11.41
CA GLN A 90 -10.14 -6.33 -12.44
C GLN A 90 -9.28 -6.25 -13.71
N PHE A 91 -7.97 -6.03 -13.57
CA PHE A 91 -7.02 -5.97 -14.68
C PHE A 91 -6.94 -7.32 -15.40
N THR A 92 -6.92 -8.42 -14.66
CA THR A 92 -6.90 -9.78 -15.21
C THR A 92 -8.17 -10.06 -16.03
N ARG A 93 -9.35 -9.65 -15.53
CA ARG A 93 -10.62 -9.79 -16.29
C ARG A 93 -10.61 -8.98 -17.58
N GLN A 94 -10.07 -7.77 -17.55
CA GLN A 94 -9.95 -6.91 -18.74
C GLN A 94 -8.98 -7.51 -19.78
N LEU A 95 -7.83 -8.01 -19.35
CA LEU A 95 -6.88 -8.70 -20.24
C LEU A 95 -7.51 -9.94 -20.88
N GLN A 96 -8.27 -10.72 -20.13
CA GLN A 96 -8.96 -11.89 -20.66
C GLN A 96 -10.01 -11.52 -21.71
N ALA A 97 -10.77 -10.43 -21.49
CA ALA A 97 -11.74 -9.93 -22.47
C ALA A 97 -11.06 -9.50 -23.79
N LEU A 98 -9.95 -8.75 -23.70
CA LEU A 98 -9.18 -8.33 -24.87
C LEU A 98 -8.58 -9.53 -25.64
N ALA A 99 -8.11 -10.56 -24.93
CA ALA A 99 -7.61 -11.78 -25.54
C ALA A 99 -8.70 -12.51 -26.34
N ASN A 100 -9.93 -12.55 -25.80
CA ASN A 100 -11.08 -13.14 -26.49
C ASN A 100 -11.46 -12.33 -27.74
N GLU A 101 -11.51 -10.99 -27.65
CA GLU A 101 -11.79 -10.11 -28.80
C GLU A 101 -10.74 -10.31 -29.91
N ARG A 102 -9.45 -10.33 -29.55
CA ARG A 102 -8.37 -10.59 -30.50
C ARG A 102 -8.57 -11.91 -31.24
N THR A 103 -8.96 -12.95 -30.52
CA THR A 103 -9.20 -14.29 -31.10
C THR A 103 -10.35 -14.26 -32.11
N GLN A 104 -11.44 -13.56 -31.79
CA GLN A 104 -12.58 -13.39 -32.70
C GLN A 104 -12.21 -12.59 -33.96
N VAL A 105 -11.42 -11.52 -33.81
CA VAL A 105 -10.93 -10.72 -34.95
C VAL A 105 -10.05 -11.56 -35.87
N LEU A 106 -9.15 -12.37 -35.32
CA LEU A 106 -8.30 -13.26 -36.12
C LEU A 106 -9.13 -14.30 -36.90
N ALA A 107 -10.13 -14.90 -36.27
CA ALA A 107 -11.03 -15.84 -36.94
C ALA A 107 -11.80 -15.18 -38.10
N ARG A 108 -12.25 -13.93 -37.91
CA ARG A 108 -12.90 -13.14 -38.99
C ARG A 108 -11.94 -12.84 -40.12
N LEU A 109 -10.71 -12.43 -39.82
CA LEU A 109 -9.68 -12.17 -40.83
C LEU A 109 -9.35 -13.41 -41.67
N ASP A 110 -9.22 -14.57 -41.04
CA ASP A 110 -8.98 -15.83 -41.76
C ASP A 110 -10.15 -16.21 -42.67
N THR A 111 -11.38 -15.96 -42.22
CA THR A 111 -12.58 -16.16 -43.06
C THR A 111 -12.56 -15.25 -44.29
N LEU A 112 -12.25 -13.96 -44.11
CA LEU A 112 -12.14 -13.00 -45.21
C LEU A 112 -11.02 -13.39 -46.20
N ARG A 113 -9.87 -13.86 -45.71
CA ARG A 113 -8.78 -14.35 -46.56
C ARG A 113 -9.22 -15.51 -47.45
N ARG A 114 -9.92 -16.50 -46.88
CA ARG A 114 -10.44 -17.65 -47.65
C ARG A 114 -11.45 -17.19 -48.71
N HIS A 115 -12.34 -16.27 -48.36
CA HIS A 115 -13.32 -15.71 -49.29
C HIS A 115 -12.63 -14.98 -50.46
N HIS A 116 -11.61 -14.17 -50.18
CA HIS A 116 -10.82 -13.49 -51.20
C HIS A 116 -10.13 -14.47 -52.16
N GLN A 117 -9.48 -15.51 -51.63
CA GLN A 117 -8.83 -16.56 -52.43
C GLN A 117 -9.83 -17.28 -53.34
N GLN A 118 -11.02 -17.60 -52.84
CA GLN A 118 -12.08 -18.23 -53.64
C GLN A 118 -12.58 -17.30 -54.76
N HIS A 119 -12.77 -16.01 -54.47
CA HIS A 119 -13.13 -15.03 -55.49
C HIS A 119 -12.06 -14.89 -56.56
N GLN A 120 -10.79 -14.84 -56.17
CA GLN A 120 -9.67 -14.74 -57.10
C GLN A 120 -9.64 -15.96 -58.04
N ALA A 121 -9.75 -17.17 -57.50
CA ALA A 121 -9.78 -18.40 -58.29
C ALA A 121 -10.96 -18.42 -59.29
N ARG A 122 -12.15 -17.94 -58.89
CA ARG A 122 -13.31 -17.82 -59.79
C ARG A 122 -13.06 -16.82 -60.92
N SER A 123 -12.48 -15.66 -60.60
CA SER A 123 -12.14 -14.64 -61.61
C SER A 123 -11.11 -15.13 -62.61
N GLU A 124 -10.06 -15.82 -62.14
CA GLU A 124 -9.04 -16.43 -63.00
C GLU A 124 -9.64 -17.49 -63.93
N ALA A 125 -10.52 -18.35 -63.41
CA ALA A 125 -11.23 -19.35 -64.23
C ALA A 125 -12.09 -18.69 -65.30
N MET A 126 -12.82 -17.61 -64.96
CA MET A 126 -13.66 -16.87 -65.91
C MET A 126 -12.81 -16.20 -67.00
N ALA A 127 -11.67 -15.60 -66.63
CA ALA A 127 -10.73 -15.01 -67.58
C ALA A 127 -10.19 -16.06 -68.57
N GLN A 128 -9.89 -17.27 -68.10
CA GLN A 128 -9.47 -18.37 -68.98
C GLN A 128 -10.55 -18.78 -69.98
N VAL A 129 -11.81 -18.89 -69.54
CA VAL A 129 -12.95 -19.20 -70.42
C VAL A 129 -13.14 -18.12 -71.48
N LEU A 130 -13.15 -16.85 -71.08
CA LEU A 130 -13.25 -15.72 -72.00
C LEU A 130 -12.09 -15.68 -73.00
N GLY A 131 -10.87 -15.92 -72.54
CA GLY A 131 -9.69 -15.98 -73.41
C GLY A 131 -9.74 -17.13 -74.43
N ARG A 132 -10.34 -18.28 -74.07
CA ARG A 132 -10.60 -19.38 -75.02
C ARG A 132 -11.68 -18.98 -76.04
N ALA A 133 -12.78 -18.40 -75.58
CA ALA A 133 -13.87 -17.95 -76.47
C ALA A 133 -13.38 -16.91 -77.48
N LEU A 134 -12.60 -15.91 -77.04
CA LEU A 134 -12.01 -14.90 -77.91
C LEU A 134 -11.11 -15.49 -78.98
N ARG A 135 -10.24 -16.46 -78.64
CA ARG A 135 -9.40 -17.15 -79.62
C ARG A 135 -10.23 -17.91 -80.66
N GLN A 136 -11.30 -18.58 -80.24
CA GLN A 136 -12.19 -19.28 -81.18
C GLN A 136 -12.88 -18.29 -82.13
N VAL A 137 -13.34 -17.14 -81.62
CA VAL A 137 -13.91 -16.06 -82.45
C VAL A 137 -12.89 -15.53 -83.45
N GLN A 138 -11.65 -15.29 -83.01
CA GLN A 138 -10.56 -14.82 -83.89
C GLN A 138 -10.23 -15.83 -85.00
N LEU A 139 -10.12 -17.12 -84.67
CA LEU A 139 -9.88 -18.17 -85.66
C LEU A 139 -11.00 -18.26 -86.69
N ARG A 140 -12.27 -18.16 -86.26
CA ARG A 140 -13.41 -18.12 -87.19
C ARG A 140 -13.35 -16.90 -88.11
N ALA A 141 -13.02 -15.73 -87.57
CA ALA A 141 -12.90 -14.51 -88.37
C ALA A 141 -11.75 -14.61 -89.39
N GLN A 142 -10.61 -15.20 -89.02
CA GLN A 142 -9.49 -15.45 -89.93
C GLN A 142 -9.89 -16.41 -91.05
N TRP A 143 -10.52 -17.54 -90.71
CA TRP A 143 -11.02 -18.50 -91.69
C TRP A 143 -12.00 -17.85 -92.67
N HIS A 144 -12.98 -17.07 -92.18
CA HIS A 144 -13.88 -16.33 -93.06
C HIS A 144 -13.14 -15.35 -93.99
N ALA A 145 -12.15 -14.61 -93.48
CA ALA A 145 -11.35 -13.70 -94.29
C ALA A 145 -10.51 -14.42 -95.36
N GLU A 146 -10.00 -15.62 -95.06
CA GLU A 146 -9.28 -16.48 -96.02
C GLU A 146 -10.22 -16.97 -97.13
N TRP A 147 -11.42 -17.46 -96.80
CA TRP A 147 -12.42 -17.84 -97.81
C TRP A 147 -12.83 -16.69 -98.71
N GLU A 148 -13.08 -15.50 -98.13
CA GLU A 148 -13.39 -14.30 -98.92
C GLU A 148 -12.23 -13.86 -99.84
N ALA A 149 -10.99 -14.22 -99.49
CA ALA A 149 -9.82 -13.95 -100.33
C ALA A 149 -9.66 -14.98 -101.46
N GLU A 150 -10.02 -16.25 -101.24
CA GLU A 150 -10.01 -17.32 -102.26
C GLU A 150 -11.15 -17.16 -103.28
N ASP A 151 -12.33 -16.69 -102.85
CA ASP A 151 -13.46 -16.39 -103.74
C ASP A 151 -13.25 -15.12 -104.60
N ARG A 152 -12.15 -14.39 -104.42
CA ARG A 152 -11.74 -13.36 -105.39
C ARG A 152 -11.09 -14.05 -106.59
N PRO A 153 -11.70 -14.00 -107.80
CA PRO A 153 -11.09 -14.60 -108.98
C PRO A 153 -9.72 -13.98 -109.23
N SER A 154 -8.70 -14.83 -109.21
CA SER A 154 -7.41 -14.55 -109.84
C SER A 154 -7.65 -14.38 -111.35
N GLY A 155 -7.93 -13.15 -111.76
CA GLY A 155 -8.24 -12.82 -113.15
C GLY A 155 -8.09 -11.33 -113.48
N SER A 156 -6.84 -10.87 -113.67
CA SER A 156 -6.38 -10.20 -114.90
C SER A 156 -5.06 -9.45 -114.69
N ARG A 157 -3.96 -10.18 -114.85
CA ARG A 157 -2.75 -9.68 -115.51
C ARG A 157 -2.46 -10.66 -116.63
N HIS A 158 -2.81 -10.29 -117.86
CA HIS A 158 -2.11 -10.54 -119.13
C HIS A 158 -3.06 -10.34 -120.31
N GLY A 159 -2.65 -9.50 -121.26
CA GLY A 159 -3.13 -9.49 -122.65
C GLY A 159 -4.37 -8.67 -122.90
#